data_AF-A0A662NDB1-F1
#
_entry.id   AF-A0A662NDB1-F1
#
_cell.length_a   1.000
_cell.length_b   1.000
_cell.length_c   1.000
_cell.angle_alpha   90.00
_cell.angle_beta   90.00
_cell.angle_gamma   90.00
#
_symmetry.space_group_name_H-M   'P 1'
#
loop_
_entity.id
_entity.type
_entity.pdbx_description
1 polymer ?
#
loop_
_entity_poly.entity_id
_entity_poly.type
_entity_poly.pdbx_seq_one_letter_code
_entity_poly.pdbx_strand_id
1 'polypeptide(L)'
;MLPWVEKYRPKRLVDIVNQEKALEKVKAWIESWFHGTPKKKALLLAGPPGSGKTTTVYALANEYKFEVIELNASDERTFGKIERYLNAAYTMDVFGRRRKLIFLDEADNIEPSGAKEIAKLIDKARNPIIMSANKYWEVPLEIRNKAEIVEYKRLSQRDILKALFRIIKAEGIFVPKEVLQEIAKRAKGDLRAAINDLQNLVSGGTEDAELVLAYRDVEKSIFEALGTIFATDNAKRAKMALMNLDNTPDEVLLWIEENIPYVYYKPEDIARAYEAISRADIYLGRATGTGNYGLWKYAIDMMTAGVAVSGVKKKGFIRFYPPKTLKMLRDSKEERSIRESIVKKIMKEMHMSKLEAIETMQIFKAIFVNNLDVAAHIAVFLDLGDKEIEFLTGDKEKVAKIKGKMLSIHRKLKETKTELEVRIEEIKAETVEEEAIGEESEEEEKEEEIEEAKEKEQPAKEEKEKKVKQVTLFDFMKNNSRKA
;
A
#
# COMPACT_ATOMS: atom_id res chain seq x y z
N MET A 1 17.74 -17.67 -3.42
CA MET A 1 18.76 -16.60 -3.51
C MET A 1 19.29 -16.35 -2.10
N LEU A 2 20.61 -16.33 -1.88
CA LEU A 2 21.17 -16.01 -0.55
C LEU A 2 20.90 -14.53 -0.22
N PRO A 3 20.46 -14.19 1.00
CA PRO A 3 20.30 -12.79 1.43
C PRO A 3 21.61 -11.99 1.28
N TRP A 4 21.52 -10.73 0.86
CA TRP A 4 22.68 -9.86 0.64
C TRP A 4 23.46 -9.59 1.92
N VAL A 5 22.77 -9.54 3.06
CA VAL A 5 23.39 -9.45 4.39
C VAL A 5 24.40 -10.57 4.62
N GLU A 6 24.11 -11.78 4.15
CA GLU A 6 25.02 -12.93 4.26
C GLU A 6 26.03 -12.98 3.12
N LYS A 7 25.59 -12.73 1.89
CA LYS A 7 26.46 -12.72 0.69
C LYS A 7 27.62 -11.73 0.83
N TYR A 8 27.36 -10.55 1.41
CA TYR A 8 28.33 -9.47 1.60
C TYR A 8 28.87 -9.35 3.01
N ARG A 9 28.62 -10.34 3.87
CA ARG A 9 29.17 -10.36 5.24
C ARG A 9 30.70 -10.25 5.17
N PRO A 10 31.32 -9.23 5.82
CA PRO A 10 32.77 -9.10 5.92
C PRO A 10 33.45 -10.39 6.37
N LYS A 11 34.49 -10.83 5.63
CA LYS A 11 35.28 -12.04 5.93
C LYS A 11 36.56 -11.75 6.70
N ARG A 12 36.94 -10.47 6.78
CA ARG A 12 38.16 -9.96 7.41
C ARG A 12 37.80 -8.80 8.33
N LEU A 13 38.57 -8.59 9.40
CA LEU A 13 38.35 -7.49 10.34
C LEU A 13 38.50 -6.14 9.63
N VAL A 14 39.42 -6.03 8.67
CA VAL A 14 39.65 -4.80 7.89
C VAL A 14 38.47 -4.41 6.99
N ASP A 15 37.57 -5.35 6.69
CA ASP A 15 36.38 -5.09 5.88
C ASP A 15 35.21 -4.52 6.71
N ILE A 16 35.34 -4.49 8.03
CA ILE A 16 34.30 -3.98 8.94
C ILE A 16 34.37 -2.46 9.01
N VAL A 17 33.24 -1.81 8.74
CA VAL A 17 33.19 -0.36 8.55
C VAL A 17 33.18 0.37 9.90
N ASN A 18 34.12 1.32 10.07
CA ASN A 18 34.15 2.33 11.14
C ASN A 18 34.01 1.78 12.58
N GLN A 19 34.77 0.72 12.89
CA GLN A 19 34.87 0.15 14.25
C GLN A 19 36.33 -0.04 14.69
N GLU A 20 37.27 0.75 14.16
CA GLU A 20 38.73 0.59 14.35
C GLU A 20 39.14 0.38 15.82
N LYS A 21 38.69 1.27 16.72
CA LYS A 21 39.00 1.18 18.16
C LYS A 21 38.45 -0.10 18.81
N ALA A 22 37.30 -0.57 18.37
CA ALA A 22 36.71 -1.81 18.88
C ALA A 22 37.47 -3.02 18.35
N LEU A 23 37.84 -3.01 17.06
CA LEU A 23 38.59 -4.08 16.41
C LEU A 23 40.01 -4.21 16.98
N GLU A 24 40.68 -3.10 17.31
CA GLU A 24 41.98 -3.10 17.99
C GLU A 24 41.92 -3.83 19.33
N LYS A 25 40.90 -3.55 20.15
CA LYS A 25 40.69 -4.23 21.43
C LYS A 25 40.39 -5.71 21.25
N VAL A 26 39.50 -6.06 20.32
CA VAL A 26 39.17 -7.46 19.99
C VAL A 26 40.44 -8.22 19.57
N LYS A 27 41.28 -7.59 18.75
CA LYS A 27 42.53 -8.17 18.26
C LYS A 27 43.54 -8.36 19.39
N ALA A 28 43.77 -7.34 20.20
CA ALA A 28 44.66 -7.44 21.37
C ALA A 28 44.21 -8.53 22.35
N TRP A 29 42.90 -8.64 22.58
CA TRP A 29 42.32 -9.67 23.43
C TRP A 29 42.53 -11.07 22.85
N ILE A 30 42.28 -11.31 21.56
CA ILE A 30 42.50 -12.65 20.97
C ILE A 30 43.99 -13.01 20.93
N GLU A 31 44.88 -12.03 20.69
CA GLU A 31 46.32 -12.25 20.67
C GLU A 31 46.84 -12.65 22.05
N SER A 32 46.27 -12.09 23.12
CA SER A 32 46.63 -12.48 24.48
C SER A 32 46.35 -13.97 24.79
N TRP A 33 45.38 -14.61 24.12
CA TRP A 33 45.12 -16.06 24.21
C TRP A 33 46.19 -16.94 23.53
N PHE A 34 47.02 -16.37 22.67
CA PHE A 34 48.18 -17.07 22.09
C PHE A 34 49.42 -16.94 22.97
N HIS A 35 49.54 -15.86 23.74
CA HIS A 35 50.66 -15.61 24.64
C HIS A 35 50.45 -16.16 26.07
N GLY A 36 49.25 -16.64 26.38
CA GLY A 36 48.94 -17.22 27.69
C GLY A 36 47.44 -17.22 27.98
N THR A 37 47.09 -17.28 29.27
CA THR A 37 45.70 -17.09 29.70
C THR A 37 45.45 -15.60 29.99
N PRO A 38 44.49 -14.95 29.32
CA PRO A 38 44.19 -13.55 29.58
C PRO A 38 43.58 -13.31 30.97
N LYS A 39 43.70 -12.07 31.45
CA LYS A 39 43.05 -11.62 32.70
C LYS A 39 41.53 -11.80 32.67
N LYS A 40 40.91 -11.59 31.51
CA LYS A 40 39.48 -11.82 31.26
C LYS A 40 39.34 -12.84 30.14
N LYS A 41 38.77 -14.01 30.46
CA LYS A 41 38.56 -15.11 29.50
C LYS A 41 37.36 -14.91 28.58
N ALA A 42 36.53 -13.90 28.84
CA ALA A 42 35.41 -13.55 27.99
C ALA A 42 35.55 -12.12 27.44
N LEU A 43 35.00 -11.89 26.25
CA LEU A 43 34.87 -10.59 25.62
C LEU A 43 33.38 -10.28 25.41
N LEU A 44 32.90 -9.11 25.83
CA LEU A 44 31.53 -8.66 25.64
C LEU A 44 31.50 -7.53 24.61
N LEU A 45 30.96 -7.80 23.43
CA LEU A 45 30.71 -6.83 22.38
C LEU A 45 29.34 -6.18 22.63
N ALA A 46 29.34 -4.90 22.99
CA ALA A 46 28.11 -4.18 23.33
C ALA A 46 27.87 -3.02 22.36
N GLY A 47 26.66 -2.87 21.86
CA GLY A 47 26.32 -1.72 21.01
C GLY A 47 25.05 -1.95 20.20
N PRO A 48 24.64 -0.95 19.39
CA PRO A 48 23.35 -0.97 18.69
C PRO A 48 23.23 -2.14 17.68
N PRO A 49 22.01 -2.52 17.28
CA PRO A 49 21.80 -3.50 16.22
C PRO A 49 22.43 -3.03 14.90
N GLY A 50 22.86 -3.98 14.07
CA GLY A 50 23.46 -3.68 12.77
C GLY A 50 24.84 -2.99 12.78
N SER A 51 25.51 -2.90 13.93
CA SER A 51 26.84 -2.27 14.08
C SER A 51 28.04 -3.17 13.75
N GLY A 52 27.80 -4.47 13.53
CA GLY A 52 28.84 -5.43 13.13
C GLY A 52 29.34 -6.39 14.22
N LYS A 53 28.73 -6.44 15.40
CA LYS A 53 29.13 -7.33 16.52
C LYS A 53 29.31 -8.80 16.10
N THR A 54 28.23 -9.43 15.61
CA THR A 54 28.23 -10.81 15.12
C THR A 54 29.22 -10.98 13.96
N THR A 55 29.25 -10.03 13.03
CA THR A 55 30.19 -10.03 11.89
C THR A 55 31.65 -10.05 12.33
N THR A 56 32.01 -9.29 13.37
CA THR A 56 33.37 -9.28 13.93
C THR A 56 33.79 -10.66 14.38
N VAL A 57 32.91 -11.41 15.05
CA VAL A 57 33.23 -12.76 15.55
C VAL A 57 33.55 -13.70 14.40
N TYR A 58 32.71 -13.69 13.36
CA TYR A 58 32.92 -14.52 12.18
C TYR A 58 34.16 -14.12 11.37
N ALA A 59 34.42 -12.83 11.23
CA ALA A 59 35.62 -12.33 10.56
C ALA A 59 36.90 -12.69 11.35
N LEU A 60 36.87 -12.53 12.68
CA LEU A 60 37.96 -12.91 13.57
C LEU A 60 38.27 -14.40 13.47
N ALA A 61 37.23 -15.24 13.55
CA ALA A 61 37.38 -16.69 13.46
C ALA A 61 37.91 -17.13 12.10
N ASN A 62 37.51 -16.47 11.03
CA ASN A 62 38.05 -16.75 9.70
C ASN A 62 39.53 -16.37 9.59
N GLU A 63 39.95 -15.21 10.10
CA GLU A 63 41.35 -14.74 10.07
C GLU A 63 42.28 -15.62 10.91
N TYR A 64 41.88 -15.95 12.14
CA TYR A 64 42.68 -16.75 13.08
C TYR A 64 42.40 -18.26 12.97
N LYS A 65 41.58 -18.67 11.97
CA LYS A 65 41.19 -20.06 11.71
C LYS A 65 40.59 -20.76 12.95
N PHE A 66 39.71 -20.08 13.69
CA PHE A 66 38.91 -20.70 14.74
C PHE A 66 37.66 -21.40 14.16
N GLU A 67 37.21 -22.45 14.83
CA GLU A 67 35.87 -23.02 14.64
C GLU A 67 34.89 -22.29 15.57
N VAL A 68 33.89 -21.60 15.00
CA VAL A 68 32.87 -20.87 15.79
C VAL A 68 31.78 -21.83 16.24
N ILE A 69 31.53 -21.84 17.55
CA ILE A 69 30.38 -22.51 18.16
C ILE A 69 29.43 -21.41 18.63
N GLU A 70 28.50 -21.04 17.75
CA GLU A 70 27.47 -20.01 17.99
C GLU A 70 26.26 -20.61 18.70
N LEU A 71 25.80 -19.91 19.74
CA LEU A 71 24.53 -20.15 20.39
C LEU A 71 23.80 -18.85 20.70
N ASN A 72 22.49 -18.85 20.46
CA ASN A 72 21.62 -17.72 20.79
C ASN A 72 21.06 -17.89 22.21
N ALA A 73 21.23 -16.87 23.05
CA ALA A 73 20.85 -16.92 24.46
C ALA A 73 19.33 -16.82 24.72
N SER A 74 18.52 -16.45 23.73
CA SER A 74 17.05 -16.31 23.83
C SER A 74 16.28 -17.64 23.77
N ASP A 75 16.96 -18.76 23.54
CA ASP A 75 16.32 -20.04 23.23
C ASP A 75 16.07 -20.84 24.53
N GLU A 76 14.81 -20.92 24.98
CA GLU A 76 14.28 -21.40 26.30
C GLU A 76 14.79 -22.77 26.82
N ARG A 77 15.67 -23.47 26.10
CA ARG A 77 16.26 -24.77 26.47
C ARG A 77 17.69 -24.63 26.99
N THR A 78 18.03 -23.50 27.61
CA THR A 78 19.38 -23.10 28.02
C THR A 78 20.07 -24.14 28.93
N PHE A 79 19.33 -24.87 29.78
CA PHE A 79 19.91 -25.90 30.66
C PHE A 79 20.42 -27.15 29.92
N GLY A 80 19.69 -27.68 28.94
CA GLY A 80 20.10 -28.88 28.19
C GLY A 80 21.23 -28.63 27.19
N LYS A 81 21.38 -27.38 26.72
CA LYS A 81 22.45 -27.00 25.78
C LYS A 81 23.80 -26.74 26.47
N ILE A 82 23.81 -26.36 27.77
CA ILE A 82 25.03 -26.06 28.55
C ILE A 82 26.07 -27.19 28.51
N GLU A 83 25.66 -28.47 28.53
CA GLU A 83 26.61 -29.60 28.45
C GLU A 83 27.47 -29.60 27.18
N ARG A 84 26.90 -29.18 26.05
CA ARG A 84 27.64 -29.02 24.79
C ARG A 84 28.68 -27.90 24.89
N TYR A 85 28.40 -26.84 25.67
CA TYR A 85 29.37 -25.78 25.97
C TYR A 85 30.44 -26.23 26.96
N LEU A 86 30.11 -27.03 27.97
CA LEU A 86 31.11 -27.57 28.89
C LEU A 86 32.13 -28.38 28.09
N ASN A 87 31.68 -29.29 27.23
CA ASN A 87 32.56 -30.05 26.36
C ASN A 87 33.34 -29.14 25.39
N ALA A 88 32.69 -28.17 24.74
CA ALA A 88 33.37 -27.26 23.81
C ALA A 88 34.38 -26.30 24.49
N ALA A 89 34.09 -25.85 25.72
CA ALA A 89 34.92 -24.91 26.48
C ALA A 89 36.09 -25.61 27.19
N TYR A 90 35.93 -26.88 27.55
CA TYR A 90 36.91 -27.65 28.32
C TYR A 90 37.81 -28.54 27.46
N THR A 91 37.34 -29.01 26.29
CA THR A 91 38.16 -29.83 25.41
C THR A 91 39.14 -28.96 24.61
N MET A 92 40.43 -29.17 24.86
CA MET A 92 41.48 -28.76 23.92
C MET A 92 41.47 -29.75 22.77
N ASP A 93 41.51 -29.26 21.53
CA ASP A 93 41.58 -30.14 20.37
C ASP A 93 42.90 -30.94 20.40
N VAL A 94 42.78 -32.26 20.42
CA VAL A 94 43.90 -33.19 20.66
C VAL A 94 44.67 -33.49 19.36
N PHE A 95 44.11 -33.14 18.19
CA PHE A 95 44.59 -33.63 16.89
C PHE A 95 45.03 -32.52 15.91
N GLY A 96 45.45 -31.35 16.38
CA GLY A 96 46.00 -30.30 15.51
C GLY A 96 44.98 -29.62 14.59
N ARG A 97 43.68 -29.73 14.92
CA ARG A 97 42.60 -29.00 14.24
C ARG A 97 42.32 -27.65 14.93
N ARG A 98 41.60 -26.80 14.19
CA ARG A 98 41.33 -25.38 14.47
C ARG A 98 40.88 -25.17 15.93
N ARG A 99 41.51 -24.23 16.65
CA ARG A 99 41.06 -23.84 18.00
C ARG A 99 39.57 -23.46 17.95
N LYS A 100 38.82 -23.69 19.03
CA LYS A 100 37.40 -23.35 19.10
C LYS A 100 37.21 -21.93 19.63
N LEU A 101 36.20 -21.23 19.13
CA LEU A 101 35.75 -19.93 19.64
C LEU A 101 34.27 -20.05 19.97
N ILE A 102 33.91 -19.80 21.22
CA ILE A 102 32.52 -19.88 21.69
C ILE A 102 31.89 -18.51 21.50
N PHE A 103 30.76 -18.45 20.82
CA PHE A 103 30.01 -17.23 20.60
C PHE A 103 28.61 -17.33 21.22
N LEU A 104 28.31 -16.43 22.15
CA LEU A 104 26.99 -16.29 22.78
C LEU A 104 26.33 -15.01 22.26
N ASP A 105 25.35 -15.15 21.37
CA ASP A 105 24.58 -13.98 20.90
C ASP A 105 23.45 -13.63 21.88
N GLU A 106 23.09 -12.36 21.93
CA GLU A 106 22.03 -11.80 22.78
C GLU A 106 22.20 -12.08 24.30
N ALA A 107 23.41 -11.90 24.83
CA ALA A 107 23.71 -12.11 26.25
C ALA A 107 22.91 -11.21 27.22
N ASP A 108 22.27 -10.16 26.71
CA ASP A 108 21.29 -9.32 27.43
C ASP A 108 19.94 -10.02 27.66
N ASN A 109 19.63 -11.08 26.91
CA ASN A 109 18.43 -11.91 27.08
C ASN A 109 18.64 -13.09 28.05
N ILE A 110 19.81 -13.21 28.68
CA ILE A 110 20.09 -14.28 29.64
C ILE A 110 19.35 -14.03 30.95
N GLU A 111 18.52 -15.00 31.36
CA GLU A 111 17.89 -14.96 32.67
C GLU A 111 18.91 -14.99 33.82
N PRO A 112 18.63 -14.30 34.95
CA PRO A 112 19.49 -14.34 36.13
C PRO A 112 19.78 -15.77 36.65
N SER A 113 18.84 -16.70 36.42
CA SER A 113 18.92 -18.11 36.80
C SER A 113 20.10 -18.85 36.14
N GLY A 114 20.42 -18.54 34.88
CA GLY A 114 21.52 -19.17 34.11
C GLY A 114 22.83 -18.36 34.11
N ALA A 115 22.82 -17.14 34.65
CA ALA A 115 23.99 -16.27 34.67
C ALA A 115 25.16 -16.85 35.47
N LYS A 116 24.87 -17.57 36.56
CA LYS A 116 25.89 -18.19 37.43
C LYS A 116 26.60 -19.33 36.72
N GLU A 117 25.90 -20.14 35.95
CA GLU A 117 26.43 -21.27 35.18
C GLU A 117 27.37 -20.78 34.08
N ILE A 118 26.96 -19.74 33.36
CA ILE A 118 27.79 -19.10 32.33
C ILE A 118 29.03 -18.46 32.98
N ALA A 119 28.88 -17.81 34.13
CA ALA A 119 30.01 -17.26 34.87
C ALA A 119 31.00 -18.35 35.33
N LYS A 120 30.53 -19.53 35.74
CA LYS A 120 31.39 -20.69 36.07
C LYS A 120 32.08 -21.25 34.83
N LEU A 121 31.38 -21.26 33.69
CA LEU A 121 31.93 -21.69 32.41
C LEU A 121 33.07 -20.77 31.97
N ILE A 122 32.91 -19.46 32.10
CA ILE A 122 33.96 -18.48 31.80
C ILE A 122 35.23 -18.73 32.64
N ASP A 123 35.09 -19.00 33.95
CA ASP A 123 36.26 -19.25 34.82
C ASP A 123 37.06 -20.47 34.37
N LYS A 124 36.36 -21.55 34.01
CA LYS A 124 36.96 -22.84 33.65
C LYS A 124 37.30 -22.96 32.16
N ALA A 125 36.92 -21.97 31.35
CA ALA A 125 37.14 -21.98 29.91
C ALA A 125 38.64 -22.08 29.56
N ARG A 126 38.93 -22.96 28.59
CA ARG A 126 40.24 -23.10 27.94
C ARG A 126 40.26 -22.52 26.52
N ASN A 127 39.08 -22.22 25.98
CA ASN A 127 38.87 -21.62 24.67
C ASN A 127 38.31 -20.19 24.83
N PRO A 128 38.59 -19.26 23.90
CA PRO A 128 38.04 -17.91 23.91
C PRO A 128 36.51 -17.90 23.87
N ILE A 129 35.89 -17.04 24.70
CA ILE A 129 34.44 -16.81 24.71
C ILE A 129 34.17 -15.36 24.30
N ILE A 130 33.35 -15.17 23.27
CA ILE A 130 32.84 -13.85 22.88
C ILE A 130 31.33 -13.84 23.07
N MET A 131 30.81 -12.73 23.58
CA MET A 131 29.39 -12.50 23.81
C MET A 131 28.96 -11.22 23.12
N SER A 132 27.75 -11.15 22.59
CA SER A 132 27.16 -9.90 22.09
C SER A 132 25.94 -9.50 22.88
N ALA A 133 25.76 -8.19 23.06
CA ALA A 133 24.57 -7.60 23.66
C ALA A 133 24.26 -6.25 22.99
N ASN A 134 23.02 -5.79 23.08
CA ASN A 134 22.68 -4.45 22.63
C ASN A 134 23.24 -3.38 23.58
N LYS A 135 23.15 -3.65 24.89
CA LYS A 135 23.67 -2.78 25.94
C LYS A 135 24.38 -3.63 26.99
N TYR A 136 25.62 -3.25 27.33
CA TYR A 136 26.40 -4.02 28.31
C TYR A 136 25.75 -4.00 29.71
N TRP A 137 24.98 -2.97 30.04
CA TRP A 137 24.36 -2.84 31.36
C TRP A 137 23.11 -3.70 31.57
N GLU A 138 22.56 -4.30 30.51
CA GLU A 138 21.44 -5.24 30.59
C GLU A 138 21.93 -6.69 30.79
N VAL A 139 23.21 -6.98 30.48
CA VAL A 139 23.82 -8.29 30.74
C VAL A 139 24.00 -8.53 32.25
N PRO A 140 23.67 -9.71 32.79
CA PRO A 140 23.85 -10.03 34.22
C PRO A 140 25.25 -9.67 34.77
N LEU A 141 25.29 -9.14 35.99
CA LEU A 141 26.50 -8.58 36.61
C LEU A 141 27.61 -9.63 36.78
N GLU A 142 27.23 -10.87 37.06
CA GLU A 142 28.11 -12.03 37.22
C GLU A 142 28.92 -12.32 35.97
N ILE A 143 28.31 -12.12 34.80
CA ILE A 143 28.95 -12.30 33.49
C ILE A 143 29.78 -11.07 33.15
N ARG A 144 29.20 -9.87 33.33
CA ARG A 144 29.86 -8.60 33.01
C ARG A 144 31.18 -8.43 33.75
N ASN A 145 31.22 -8.80 35.03
CA ASN A 145 32.44 -8.72 35.85
C ASN A 145 33.57 -9.64 35.35
N LYS A 146 33.28 -10.64 34.52
CA LYS A 146 34.26 -11.61 34.00
C LYS A 146 34.64 -11.38 32.54
N ALA A 147 33.98 -10.44 31.87
CA ALA A 147 34.26 -10.10 30.49
C ALA A 147 35.00 -8.76 30.36
N GLU A 148 35.84 -8.65 29.35
CA GLU A 148 36.32 -7.36 28.87
C GLU A 148 35.26 -6.73 27.96
N ILE A 149 34.92 -5.46 28.19
CA ILE A 149 33.83 -4.79 27.46
C ILE A 149 34.39 -4.01 26.27
N VAL A 150 33.84 -4.28 25.09
CA VAL A 150 34.14 -3.56 23.85
C VAL A 150 32.87 -2.93 23.31
N GLU A 151 32.85 -1.60 23.29
CA GLU A 151 31.70 -0.83 22.82
C GLU A 151 31.77 -0.56 21.31
N TYR A 152 30.67 -0.86 20.64
CA TYR A 152 30.40 -0.59 19.23
C TYR A 152 29.57 0.67 19.09
N LYS A 153 29.92 1.50 18.11
CA LYS A 153 29.20 2.75 17.83
C LYS A 153 28.17 2.56 16.74
N ARG A 154 27.14 3.43 16.72
CA ARG A 154 26.25 3.56 15.56
C ARG A 154 27.07 3.99 14.36
N LEU A 155 26.80 3.39 13.21
CA LEU A 155 27.44 3.78 11.96
C LEU A 155 26.89 5.14 11.51
N SER A 156 27.76 5.99 10.96
CA SER A 156 27.30 7.24 10.35
C SER A 156 26.62 6.97 9.01
N GLN A 157 25.81 7.91 8.52
CA GLN A 157 25.22 7.80 7.19
C GLN A 157 26.28 7.61 6.10
N ARG A 158 27.45 8.25 6.25
CA ARG A 158 28.57 8.13 5.31
C ARG A 158 29.14 6.71 5.28
N ASP A 159 29.18 6.04 6.43
CA ASP A 159 29.68 4.67 6.56
C ASP A 159 28.74 3.67 5.89
N ILE A 160 27.43 3.83 6.13
CA ILE A 160 26.40 3.01 5.48
C ILE A 160 26.46 3.21 3.96
N LEU A 161 26.55 4.45 3.49
CA LEU A 161 26.67 4.76 2.06
C LEU A 161 27.86 4.06 1.40
N LYS A 162 29.04 4.09 2.03
CA LYS A 162 30.23 3.40 1.53
C LYS A 162 29.99 1.89 1.40
N ALA A 163 29.32 1.29 2.38
CA ALA A 163 28.99 -0.14 2.36
C ALA A 163 27.98 -0.48 1.25
N LEU A 164 26.90 0.30 1.11
CA LEU A 164 25.89 0.11 0.06
C LEU A 164 26.51 0.26 -1.34
N PHE A 165 27.38 1.25 -1.53
CA PHE A 165 28.07 1.46 -2.81
C PHE A 165 28.95 0.28 -3.21
N ARG A 166 29.64 -0.35 -2.24
CA ARG A 166 30.42 -1.58 -2.46
C ARG A 166 29.55 -2.73 -2.94
N ILE A 167 28.36 -2.89 -2.37
CA ILE A 167 27.39 -3.94 -2.74
C ILE A 167 26.87 -3.73 -4.16
N ILE A 168 26.45 -2.51 -4.48
CA ILE A 168 25.88 -2.16 -5.80
C ILE A 168 26.90 -2.38 -6.92
N LYS A 169 28.16 -1.97 -6.66
CA LYS A 169 29.27 -2.24 -7.59
C LYS A 169 29.52 -3.73 -7.79
N ALA A 170 29.34 -4.56 -6.77
CA ALA A 170 29.54 -6.00 -6.85
C ALA A 170 28.38 -6.74 -7.54
N GLU A 171 27.15 -6.23 -7.42
CA GLU A 171 25.98 -6.74 -8.14
C GLU A 171 25.91 -6.24 -9.59
N GLY A 172 26.68 -5.20 -9.95
CA GLY A 172 26.66 -4.62 -11.30
C GLY A 172 25.37 -3.85 -11.60
N ILE A 173 24.68 -3.36 -10.57
CA ILE A 173 23.41 -2.64 -10.68
C ILE A 173 23.68 -1.15 -10.56
N PHE A 174 22.87 -0.31 -11.19
CA PHE A 174 22.91 1.13 -10.98
C PHE A 174 21.80 1.55 -10.01
N VAL A 175 22.18 2.25 -8.95
CA VAL A 175 21.23 2.87 -8.01
C VAL A 175 21.66 4.32 -7.78
N PRO A 176 20.76 5.31 -7.99
CA PRO A 176 21.10 6.72 -7.76
C PRO A 176 21.57 6.98 -6.33
N LYS A 177 22.54 7.89 -6.18
CA LYS A 177 23.17 8.20 -4.89
C LYS A 177 22.16 8.72 -3.86
N GLU A 178 21.13 9.41 -4.30
CA GLU A 178 20.07 9.99 -3.49
C GLU A 178 19.21 8.92 -2.83
N VAL A 179 18.98 7.80 -3.52
CA VAL A 179 18.27 6.64 -2.98
C VAL A 179 19.08 6.00 -1.87
N LEU A 180 20.38 5.83 -2.09
CA LEU A 180 21.29 5.29 -1.09
C LEU A 180 21.38 6.20 0.14
N GLN A 181 21.35 7.52 -0.06
CA GLN A 181 21.32 8.50 1.02
C GLN A 181 20.05 8.37 1.86
N GLU A 182 18.90 8.20 1.22
CA GLU A 182 17.63 8.01 1.93
C GLU A 182 17.57 6.68 2.69
N ILE A 183 18.04 5.59 2.08
CA ILE A 183 18.18 4.29 2.78
C ILE A 183 19.10 4.44 4.00
N ALA A 184 20.28 5.06 3.82
CA ALA A 184 21.22 5.29 4.92
C ALA A 184 20.65 6.18 6.02
N LYS A 185 19.80 7.16 5.67
CA LYS A 185 19.11 8.04 6.62
C LYS A 185 18.04 7.28 7.41
N ARG A 186 17.23 6.45 6.76
CA ARG A 186 16.17 5.63 7.38
C ARG A 186 16.72 4.57 8.32
N ALA A 187 17.86 3.99 7.96
CA ALA A 187 18.54 2.96 8.72
C ALA A 187 18.99 3.39 10.14
N LYS A 188 19.10 4.70 10.43
CA LYS A 188 19.48 5.24 11.76
C LYS A 188 20.73 4.57 12.38
N GLY A 189 21.71 4.23 11.52
CA GLY A 189 22.96 3.60 11.93
C GLY A 189 22.98 2.06 11.93
N ASP A 190 21.90 1.41 11.47
CA ASP A 190 21.80 -0.05 11.30
C ASP A 190 22.14 -0.46 9.85
N LEU A 191 23.31 -1.06 9.63
CA LEU A 191 23.72 -1.48 8.30
C LEU A 191 22.94 -2.70 7.79
N ARG A 192 22.48 -3.59 8.68
CA ARG A 192 21.71 -4.78 8.28
C ARG A 192 20.36 -4.37 7.70
N ALA A 193 19.67 -3.45 8.37
CA ALA A 193 18.43 -2.86 7.88
C ALA A 193 18.64 -2.17 6.53
N ALA A 194 19.70 -1.35 6.39
CA ALA A 194 20.02 -0.67 5.14
C ALA A 194 20.25 -1.64 3.96
N ILE A 195 20.94 -2.76 4.19
CA ILE A 195 21.19 -3.76 3.16
C ILE A 195 19.90 -4.49 2.76
N ASN A 196 19.05 -4.82 3.74
CA ASN A 196 17.75 -5.44 3.47
C ASN A 196 16.83 -4.50 2.67
N ASP A 197 16.77 -3.22 3.02
CA ASP A 197 16.01 -2.22 2.28
C ASP A 197 16.50 -2.10 0.83
N LEU A 198 17.82 -2.09 0.63
CA LEU A 198 18.42 -2.08 -0.71
C LEU A 198 18.12 -3.38 -1.48
N GLN A 199 18.21 -4.54 -0.82
CA GLN A 199 17.91 -5.82 -1.46
C GLN A 199 16.43 -5.91 -1.85
N ASN A 200 15.51 -5.43 -1.00
CA ASN A 200 14.08 -5.40 -1.28
C ASN A 200 13.76 -4.49 -2.46
N LEU A 201 14.40 -3.31 -2.52
CA LEU A 201 14.29 -2.41 -3.67
C LEU A 201 14.70 -3.08 -4.98
N VAL A 202 15.74 -3.92 -4.95
CA VAL A 202 16.26 -4.62 -6.14
C VAL A 202 15.46 -5.89 -6.46
N SER A 203 14.93 -6.58 -5.44
CA SER A 203 14.23 -7.88 -5.60
C SER A 203 12.74 -7.73 -5.91
N GLY A 204 12.14 -6.57 -5.65
CA GLY A 204 10.72 -6.28 -5.92
C GLY A 204 10.35 -6.09 -7.40
N GLY A 205 11.31 -6.28 -8.31
CA GLY A 205 11.14 -5.95 -9.72
C GLY A 205 11.39 -4.47 -9.97
N THR A 206 11.91 -4.15 -11.16
CA THR A 206 12.21 -2.78 -11.61
C THR A 206 11.00 -1.87 -11.61
N GLU A 207 9.77 -2.39 -11.62
CA GLU A 207 8.54 -1.62 -11.74
C GLU A 207 8.18 -0.78 -10.51
N ASP A 208 8.39 -1.28 -9.28
CA ASP A 208 8.09 -0.49 -8.05
C ASP A 208 9.19 0.54 -7.73
N ALA A 209 10.43 0.23 -8.08
CA ALA A 209 11.54 1.16 -7.98
C ALA A 209 11.45 2.24 -9.07
N GLU A 210 11.14 1.89 -10.32
CA GLU A 210 10.86 2.84 -11.41
C GLU A 210 9.60 3.64 -11.15
N LEU A 211 8.52 3.10 -10.56
CA LEU A 211 7.38 3.93 -10.17
C LEU A 211 7.82 4.95 -9.11
N VAL A 212 8.44 4.52 -8.02
CA VAL A 212 8.84 5.44 -6.93
C VAL A 212 9.94 6.42 -7.38
N LEU A 213 10.80 6.04 -8.33
CA LEU A 213 11.82 6.90 -8.94
C LEU A 213 11.25 7.81 -10.02
N ALA A 214 10.38 7.33 -10.91
CA ALA A 214 9.68 8.14 -11.91
C ALA A 214 8.80 9.17 -11.22
N TYR A 215 7.99 8.79 -10.22
CA TYR A 215 7.22 9.74 -9.42
C TYR A 215 8.12 10.77 -8.71
N ARG A 216 9.37 10.44 -8.35
CA ARG A 216 10.30 11.37 -7.64
C ARG A 216 11.18 12.23 -8.54
N ASP A 217 11.62 11.74 -9.69
CA ASP A 217 12.31 12.55 -10.71
C ASP A 217 11.32 13.49 -11.41
N VAL A 218 10.07 13.05 -11.59
CA VAL A 218 8.92 13.90 -11.89
C VAL A 218 8.73 14.96 -10.81
N GLU A 219 8.68 14.60 -9.52
CA GLU A 219 8.55 15.62 -8.45
C GLU A 219 9.71 16.63 -8.43
N LYS A 220 10.97 16.18 -8.51
CA LYS A 220 12.13 17.09 -8.53
C LYS A 220 12.13 18.01 -9.75
N SER A 221 11.85 17.48 -10.94
CA SER A 221 11.75 18.28 -12.17
C SER A 221 10.58 19.27 -12.10
N ILE A 222 9.42 18.86 -11.56
CA ILE A 222 8.29 19.77 -11.33
C ILE A 222 8.67 20.87 -10.33
N PHE A 223 9.34 20.55 -9.21
CA PHE A 223 9.76 21.56 -8.24
C PHE A 223 10.73 22.60 -8.85
N GLU A 224 11.62 22.17 -9.74
CA GLU A 224 12.50 23.08 -10.51
C GLU A 224 11.71 23.93 -11.51
N ALA A 225 10.72 23.34 -12.18
CA ALA A 225 9.83 24.05 -13.09
C ALA A 225 8.96 25.08 -12.35
N LEU A 226 8.36 24.71 -11.22
CA LEU A 226 7.63 25.62 -10.32
C LEU A 226 8.56 26.74 -9.84
N GLY A 227 9.78 26.39 -9.42
CA GLY A 227 10.81 27.36 -9.08
C GLY A 227 11.06 28.37 -10.19
N THR A 228 11.12 27.90 -11.44
CA THR A 228 11.33 28.77 -12.61
C THR A 228 10.11 29.65 -12.92
N ILE A 229 8.91 29.07 -12.91
CA ILE A 229 7.63 29.77 -13.18
C ILE A 229 7.44 30.88 -12.15
N PHE A 230 7.60 30.57 -10.87
CA PHE A 230 7.41 31.55 -9.81
C PHE A 230 8.62 32.50 -9.68
N ALA A 231 9.85 32.11 -9.96
CA ALA A 231 10.98 33.05 -9.84
C ALA A 231 11.09 34.07 -10.98
N THR A 232 10.45 33.83 -12.13
CA THR A 232 10.59 34.70 -13.31
C THR A 232 9.37 35.59 -13.52
N ASP A 233 9.61 36.81 -14.01
CA ASP A 233 8.55 37.70 -14.52
C ASP A 233 8.54 37.71 -16.07
N ASN A 234 9.39 36.90 -16.70
CA ASN A 234 9.48 36.79 -18.15
C ASN A 234 8.61 35.62 -18.65
N ALA A 235 7.54 35.95 -19.38
CA ALA A 235 6.59 34.99 -19.95
C ALA A 235 7.25 33.88 -20.78
N LYS A 236 8.28 34.20 -21.59
CA LYS A 236 8.97 33.23 -22.43
C LYS A 236 9.75 32.21 -21.59
N ARG A 237 10.41 32.68 -20.52
CA ARG A 237 11.15 31.82 -19.59
C ARG A 237 10.21 30.94 -18.78
N ALA A 238 9.07 31.48 -18.34
CA ALA A 238 8.04 30.70 -17.64
C ALA A 238 7.50 29.57 -18.53
N LYS A 239 7.22 29.87 -19.81
CA LYS A 239 6.72 28.86 -20.77
C LYS A 239 7.72 27.74 -21.03
N MET A 240 9.01 28.05 -21.12
CA MET A 240 10.07 27.06 -21.32
C MET A 240 10.20 26.09 -20.14
N ALA A 241 9.77 26.48 -18.94
CA ALA A 241 9.86 25.62 -17.75
C ALA A 241 9.05 24.32 -17.87
N LEU A 242 7.98 24.30 -18.68
CA LEU A 242 7.15 23.12 -18.89
C LEU A 242 7.51 22.31 -20.15
N MET A 243 8.45 22.78 -20.99
CA MET A 243 8.75 22.10 -22.26
C MET A 243 9.47 20.76 -22.10
N ASN A 244 10.17 20.56 -20.98
CA ASN A 244 10.97 19.36 -20.70
C ASN A 244 10.39 18.53 -19.55
N LEU A 245 9.11 18.73 -19.23
CA LEU A 245 8.42 17.95 -18.20
C LEU A 245 7.65 16.80 -18.85
N ASP A 246 7.79 15.61 -18.28
CA ASP A 246 7.06 14.41 -18.72
C ASP A 246 5.60 14.39 -18.25
N ASN A 247 5.20 15.36 -17.42
CA ASN A 247 3.85 15.47 -16.88
C ASN A 247 2.82 15.96 -17.90
N THR A 248 1.59 15.47 -17.72
CA THR A 248 0.46 16.02 -18.45
C THR A 248 0.12 17.44 -17.95
N PRO A 249 -0.41 18.32 -18.81
CA PRO A 249 -0.81 19.67 -18.40
C PRO A 249 -1.78 19.69 -17.21
N ASP A 250 -2.70 18.73 -17.13
CA ASP A 250 -3.65 18.60 -16.02
C ASP A 250 -2.95 18.32 -14.68
N GLU A 251 -1.93 17.46 -14.67
CA GLU A 251 -1.13 17.21 -13.47
C GLU A 251 -0.39 18.47 -13.03
N VAL A 252 0.31 19.12 -13.96
CA VAL A 252 1.08 20.34 -13.68
C VAL A 252 0.17 21.46 -13.15
N LEU A 253 -1.06 21.56 -13.64
CA LEU A 253 -2.03 22.54 -13.18
C LEU A 253 -2.28 22.42 -11.68
N LEU A 254 -2.47 21.20 -11.17
CA LEU A 254 -2.66 20.94 -9.73
C LEU A 254 -1.44 21.34 -8.89
N TRP A 255 -0.24 21.14 -9.44
CA TRP A 255 1.01 21.55 -8.78
C TRP A 255 1.13 23.07 -8.67
N ILE A 256 0.77 23.80 -9.72
CA ILE A 256 0.81 25.26 -9.70
C ILE A 256 -0.27 25.80 -8.75
N GLU A 257 -1.49 25.25 -8.84
CA GLU A 257 -2.66 25.61 -8.04
C GLU A 257 -2.40 25.57 -6.53
N GLU A 258 -1.87 24.44 -6.03
CA GLU A 258 -1.55 24.26 -4.61
C GLU A 258 -0.53 25.31 -4.12
N ASN A 259 0.36 25.76 -4.99
CA ASN A 259 1.51 26.60 -4.63
C ASN A 259 1.27 28.11 -4.73
N ILE A 260 0.23 28.56 -5.43
CA ILE A 260 -0.16 29.98 -5.55
C ILE A 260 -0.22 30.71 -4.20
N PRO A 261 -0.97 30.24 -3.17
CA PRO A 261 -1.11 30.97 -1.90
C PRO A 261 0.19 31.00 -1.08
N TYR A 262 1.08 30.03 -1.33
CA TYR A 262 2.40 30.01 -0.69
C TYR A 262 3.35 31.02 -1.34
N VAL A 263 3.20 31.31 -2.63
CA VAL A 263 4.07 32.22 -3.40
C VAL A 263 3.64 33.68 -3.30
N TYR A 264 2.36 33.98 -3.47
CA TYR A 264 1.84 35.34 -3.49
C TYR A 264 1.45 35.82 -2.08
N TYR A 265 1.59 37.13 -1.82
CA TYR A 265 1.21 37.74 -0.53
C TYR A 265 -0.14 38.47 -0.60
N LYS A 266 -0.38 39.21 -1.68
CA LYS A 266 -1.57 40.04 -1.82
C LYS A 266 -2.78 39.20 -2.29
N PRO A 267 -3.96 39.35 -1.67
CA PRO A 267 -5.17 38.67 -2.11
C PRO A 267 -5.51 38.91 -3.59
N GLU A 268 -5.25 40.11 -4.10
CA GLU A 268 -5.53 40.48 -5.49
C GLU A 268 -4.61 39.74 -6.47
N ASP A 269 -3.35 39.54 -6.09
CA ASP A 269 -2.37 38.82 -6.91
C ASP A 269 -2.68 37.32 -6.92
N ILE A 270 -3.08 36.78 -5.77
CA ILE A 270 -3.58 35.40 -5.61
C ILE A 270 -4.80 35.19 -6.51
N ALA A 271 -5.78 36.10 -6.46
CA ALA A 271 -6.98 36.02 -7.28
C ALA A 271 -6.67 36.05 -8.79
N ARG A 272 -5.74 36.91 -9.24
CA ARG A 272 -5.30 36.93 -10.64
C ARG A 272 -4.61 35.63 -11.06
N ALA A 273 -3.79 35.04 -10.19
CA ALA A 273 -3.16 33.75 -10.46
C ALA A 273 -4.19 32.62 -10.59
N TYR A 274 -5.20 32.60 -9.72
CA TYR A 274 -6.30 31.63 -9.79
C TYR A 274 -7.20 31.85 -11.01
N GLU A 275 -7.45 33.10 -11.43
CA GLU A 275 -8.15 33.39 -12.68
C GLU A 275 -7.39 32.81 -13.89
N ALA A 276 -6.06 32.92 -13.92
CA ALA A 276 -5.25 32.29 -14.96
C ALA A 276 -5.37 30.76 -14.93
N ILE A 277 -5.27 30.14 -13.76
CA ILE A 277 -5.47 28.69 -13.60
C ILE A 277 -6.87 28.24 -14.01
N SER A 278 -7.91 28.99 -13.63
CA SER A 278 -9.30 28.69 -14.03
C SER A 278 -9.48 28.71 -15.55
N ARG A 279 -8.87 29.68 -16.24
CA ARG A 279 -8.88 29.71 -17.72
C ARG A 279 -8.12 28.53 -18.31
N ALA A 280 -7.00 28.12 -17.71
CA ALA A 280 -6.27 26.95 -18.15
C ALA A 280 -7.12 25.68 -18.05
N ASP A 281 -7.81 25.48 -16.93
CA ASP A 281 -8.69 24.34 -16.71
C ASP A 281 -9.82 24.27 -17.76
N ILE A 282 -10.42 25.40 -18.12
CA ILE A 282 -11.41 25.48 -19.22
C ILE A 282 -10.81 25.01 -20.55
N TYR A 283 -9.58 25.41 -20.87
CA TYR A 283 -8.91 24.98 -22.10
C TYR A 283 -8.61 23.47 -22.08
N LEU A 284 -8.17 22.93 -20.94
CA LEU A 284 -7.90 21.49 -20.78
C LEU A 284 -9.20 20.67 -20.87
N GLY A 285 -10.26 21.09 -20.19
CA GLY A 285 -11.57 20.45 -20.27
C GLY A 285 -12.13 20.44 -21.70
N ARG A 286 -11.99 21.55 -22.44
CA ARG A 286 -12.37 21.61 -23.86
C ARG A 286 -11.48 20.72 -24.74
N ALA A 287 -10.18 20.67 -24.48
CA ALA A 287 -9.25 19.81 -25.22
C ALA A 287 -9.67 18.34 -25.09
N THR A 288 -9.94 17.89 -23.86
CA THR A 288 -10.38 16.52 -23.56
C THR A 288 -11.76 16.22 -24.13
N GLY A 289 -12.73 17.15 -23.99
CA GLY A 289 -14.10 16.95 -24.48
C GLY A 289 -14.24 16.96 -26.00
N THR A 290 -13.36 17.66 -26.72
CA THR A 290 -13.41 17.77 -28.18
C THR A 290 -12.34 16.94 -28.90
N GLY A 291 -11.37 16.39 -28.16
CA GLY A 291 -10.17 15.75 -28.72
C GLY A 291 -9.16 16.72 -29.34
N ASN A 292 -9.37 18.04 -29.23
CA ASN A 292 -8.49 19.05 -29.81
C ASN A 292 -7.35 19.44 -28.85
N TYR A 293 -6.27 18.65 -28.85
CA TYR A 293 -5.08 18.90 -28.04
C TYR A 293 -4.29 20.16 -28.45
N GLY A 294 -4.62 20.79 -29.58
CA GLY A 294 -4.08 22.10 -29.95
C GLY A 294 -4.42 23.20 -28.94
N LEU A 295 -5.43 22.98 -28.09
CA LEU A 295 -5.80 23.88 -27.00
C LEU A 295 -4.81 23.88 -25.82
N TRP A 296 -3.97 22.84 -25.68
CA TRP A 296 -2.97 22.75 -24.62
C TRP A 296 -1.98 23.91 -24.63
N LYS A 297 -1.65 24.47 -25.80
CA LYS A 297 -0.76 25.63 -25.89
C LYS A 297 -1.31 26.84 -25.12
N TYR A 298 -2.63 27.05 -25.15
CA TYR A 298 -3.29 28.14 -24.43
C TYR A 298 -3.39 27.84 -22.94
N ALA A 299 -3.66 26.59 -22.56
CA ALA A 299 -3.63 26.16 -21.17
C ALA A 299 -2.23 26.37 -20.55
N ILE A 300 -1.18 25.91 -21.23
CA ILE A 300 0.21 26.09 -20.82
C ILE A 300 0.57 27.57 -20.70
N ASP A 301 0.13 28.43 -21.62
CA ASP A 301 0.38 29.87 -21.54
C ASP A 301 -0.27 30.50 -20.30
N MET A 302 -1.51 30.09 -19.98
CA MET A 302 -2.20 30.56 -18.78
C MET A 302 -1.53 30.04 -17.49
N MET A 303 -1.18 28.74 -17.45
CA MET A 303 -0.53 28.10 -16.30
C MET A 303 0.86 28.67 -16.01
N THR A 304 1.62 29.02 -17.05
CA THR A 304 3.00 29.49 -16.91
C THR A 304 3.07 31.00 -16.89
N ALA A 305 2.97 31.65 -18.04
CA ALA A 305 3.12 33.09 -18.18
C ALA A 305 2.03 33.83 -17.41
N GLY A 306 0.78 33.39 -17.49
CA GLY A 306 -0.34 33.99 -16.76
C GLY A 306 -0.10 34.01 -15.25
N VAL A 307 0.30 32.87 -14.67
CA VAL A 307 0.64 32.78 -13.25
C VAL A 307 1.90 33.57 -12.94
N ALA A 308 2.97 33.48 -13.73
CA ALA A 308 4.25 34.14 -13.48
C ALA A 308 4.13 35.67 -13.40
N VAL A 309 3.23 36.29 -14.18
CA VAL A 309 3.03 37.76 -14.20
C VAL A 309 1.90 38.24 -13.29
N SER A 310 1.31 37.35 -12.48
CA SER A 310 0.09 37.66 -11.71
C SER A 310 0.28 38.69 -10.60
N GLY A 311 1.51 38.99 -10.16
CA GLY A 311 1.77 40.06 -9.21
C GLY A 311 3.07 39.90 -8.42
N VAL A 312 3.08 40.44 -7.20
CA VAL A 312 4.27 40.50 -6.35
C VAL A 312 4.39 39.24 -5.50
N LYS A 313 5.53 38.59 -5.62
CA LYS A 313 5.85 37.31 -4.98
C LYS A 313 6.60 37.51 -3.67
N LYS A 314 6.49 36.56 -2.74
CA LYS A 314 7.23 36.60 -1.47
C LYS A 314 8.74 36.55 -1.73
N LYS A 315 9.51 37.32 -0.96
CA LYS A 315 10.98 37.32 -1.04
C LYS A 315 11.57 36.20 -0.17
N GLY A 316 12.67 35.62 -0.62
CA GLY A 316 13.39 34.57 0.11
C GLY A 316 13.05 33.17 -0.41
N PHE A 317 13.51 32.16 0.32
CA PHE A 317 13.27 30.76 -0.05
C PHE A 317 11.80 30.39 0.15
N ILE A 318 11.13 30.01 -0.95
CA ILE A 318 9.75 29.54 -0.94
C ILE A 318 9.77 28.02 -0.99
N ARG A 319 9.12 27.38 -0.01
CA ARG A 319 8.94 25.92 -0.01
C ARG A 319 7.69 25.57 -0.80
N PHE A 320 7.85 24.68 -1.77
CA PHE A 320 6.74 24.11 -2.54
C PHE A 320 6.18 22.85 -1.87
N TYR A 321 4.89 22.62 -2.08
CA TYR A 321 4.14 21.49 -1.55
C TYR A 321 3.50 20.66 -2.68
N PRO A 322 3.36 19.33 -2.49
CA PRO A 322 2.64 18.49 -3.42
C PRO A 322 1.13 18.76 -3.40
N PRO A 323 0.40 18.51 -4.52
CA PRO A 323 -1.02 18.79 -4.62
C PRO A 323 -1.81 17.95 -3.61
N LYS A 324 -2.54 18.61 -2.72
CA LYS A 324 -3.43 17.91 -1.79
C LYS A 324 -4.62 17.30 -2.51
N THR A 325 -5.03 17.87 -3.64
CA THR A 325 -6.15 17.39 -4.47
C THR A 325 -6.00 15.91 -4.84
N LEU A 326 -4.81 15.48 -5.29
CA LEU A 326 -4.56 14.07 -5.62
C LEU A 326 -4.71 13.15 -4.40
N LYS A 327 -4.18 13.59 -3.25
CA LYS A 327 -4.33 12.87 -1.99
C LYS A 327 -5.79 12.77 -1.58
N MET A 328 -6.54 13.87 -1.62
CA MET A 328 -7.97 13.90 -1.29
C MET A 328 -8.79 13.01 -2.23
N LEU A 329 -8.49 13.02 -3.52
CA LEU A 329 -9.14 12.15 -4.51
C LEU A 329 -8.87 10.68 -4.23
N ARG A 330 -7.63 10.32 -3.86
CA ARG A 330 -7.27 8.95 -3.49
C ARG A 330 -7.95 8.51 -2.20
N ASP A 331 -7.85 9.32 -1.16
CA ASP A 331 -8.36 9.00 0.17
C ASP A 331 -9.90 8.88 0.15
N SER A 332 -10.58 9.67 -0.67
CA SER A 332 -12.05 9.60 -0.86
C SER A 332 -12.51 8.54 -1.88
N LYS A 333 -11.61 7.81 -2.55
CA LYS A 333 -11.97 6.91 -3.67
C LYS A 333 -12.94 5.81 -3.24
N GLU A 334 -12.65 5.13 -2.13
CA GLU A 334 -13.50 4.05 -1.61
C GLU A 334 -14.87 4.59 -1.22
N GLU A 335 -14.90 5.70 -0.47
CA GLU A 335 -16.15 6.34 -0.05
C GLU A 335 -17.00 6.79 -1.25
N ARG A 336 -16.38 7.40 -2.27
CA ARG A 336 -17.06 7.80 -3.51
C ARG A 336 -17.61 6.61 -4.26
N SER A 337 -16.87 5.51 -4.33
CA SER A 337 -17.34 4.27 -4.97
C SER A 337 -18.57 3.69 -4.27
N ILE A 338 -18.57 3.67 -2.93
CA ILE A 338 -19.71 3.20 -2.13
C ILE A 338 -20.91 4.12 -2.33
N ARG A 339 -20.69 5.44 -2.27
CA ARG A 339 -21.72 6.45 -2.51
C ARG A 339 -22.35 6.31 -3.89
N GLU A 340 -21.53 6.16 -4.94
CA GLU A 340 -22.01 5.95 -6.30
C GLU A 340 -22.80 4.66 -6.46
N SER A 341 -22.41 3.58 -5.77
CA SER A 341 -23.16 2.32 -5.74
C SER A 341 -24.56 2.52 -5.16
N ILE A 342 -24.65 3.18 -3.99
CA ILE A 342 -25.93 3.48 -3.34
C ILE A 342 -26.81 4.37 -4.23
N VAL A 343 -26.26 5.46 -4.76
CA VAL A 343 -27.01 6.36 -5.65
C VAL A 343 -27.53 5.62 -6.88
N LYS A 344 -26.74 4.73 -7.50
CA LYS A 344 -27.20 3.91 -8.63
C LYS A 344 -28.36 2.98 -8.24
N LYS A 345 -28.32 2.36 -7.06
CA LYS A 345 -29.41 1.51 -6.54
C LYS A 345 -30.69 2.31 -6.31
N ILE A 346 -30.58 3.50 -5.70
CA ILE A 346 -31.71 4.41 -5.52
C ILE A 346 -32.30 4.82 -6.86
N MET A 347 -31.47 5.26 -7.82
CA MET A 347 -31.92 5.63 -9.16
C MET A 347 -32.67 4.48 -9.85
N LYS A 348 -32.16 3.24 -9.72
CA LYS A 348 -32.74 2.05 -10.34
C LYS A 348 -34.10 1.68 -9.74
N GLU A 349 -34.19 1.59 -8.41
CA GLU A 349 -35.39 1.10 -7.72
C GLU A 349 -36.47 2.18 -7.56
N MET A 350 -36.08 3.47 -7.53
CA MET A 350 -37.02 4.60 -7.38
C MET A 350 -37.26 5.37 -8.69
N HIS A 351 -36.58 5.01 -9.78
CA HIS A 351 -36.71 5.64 -11.11
C HIS A 351 -36.46 7.17 -11.10
N MET A 352 -35.47 7.62 -10.34
CA MET A 352 -35.18 9.05 -10.15
C MET A 352 -33.91 9.49 -10.88
N SER A 353 -33.78 10.80 -11.08
CA SER A 353 -32.53 11.39 -11.58
C SER A 353 -31.39 11.27 -10.56
N LYS A 354 -30.14 11.40 -11.02
CA LYS A 354 -28.96 11.32 -10.13
C LYS A 354 -28.99 12.40 -9.03
N LEU A 355 -29.47 13.60 -9.34
CA LEU A 355 -29.53 14.71 -8.39
C LEU A 355 -30.52 14.40 -7.27
N GLU A 356 -31.74 14.00 -7.62
CA GLU A 356 -32.78 13.62 -6.65
C GLU A 356 -32.33 12.42 -5.81
N ALA A 357 -31.72 11.41 -6.42
CA ALA A 357 -31.21 10.24 -5.70
C ALA A 357 -30.12 10.60 -4.67
N ILE A 358 -29.29 11.61 -4.94
CA ILE A 358 -28.31 12.13 -3.97
C ILE A 358 -29.02 12.77 -2.78
N GLU A 359 -30.06 13.55 -3.01
CA GLU A 359 -30.88 14.16 -1.94
C GLU A 359 -31.58 13.08 -1.11
N THR A 360 -32.21 12.10 -1.77
CA THR A 360 -32.86 10.96 -1.11
C THR A 360 -31.87 10.17 -0.25
N MET A 361 -30.64 9.94 -0.73
CA MET A 361 -29.60 9.27 0.05
C MET A 361 -29.28 10.02 1.37
N GLN A 362 -29.31 11.36 1.37
CA GLN A 362 -29.09 12.13 2.61
C GLN A 362 -30.22 11.91 3.61
N ILE A 363 -31.47 11.83 3.14
CA ILE A 363 -32.63 11.49 3.96
C ILE A 363 -32.47 10.07 4.52
N PHE A 364 -32.09 9.10 3.67
CA PHE A 364 -31.84 7.72 4.11
C PHE A 364 -30.74 7.64 5.16
N LYS A 365 -29.67 8.44 5.05
CA LYS A 365 -28.63 8.50 6.08
C LYS A 365 -29.20 8.87 7.45
N ALA A 366 -30.11 9.86 7.51
CA ALA A 366 -30.77 10.23 8.76
C ALA A 366 -31.67 9.10 9.30
N ILE A 367 -32.37 8.37 8.43
CA ILE A 367 -33.21 7.22 8.82
C ILE A 367 -32.34 6.08 9.36
N PHE A 368 -31.24 5.73 8.69
CA PHE A 368 -30.32 4.66 9.09
C PHE A 368 -29.68 4.90 10.47
N VAL A 369 -29.49 6.16 10.85
CA VAL A 369 -28.96 6.52 12.17
C VAL A 369 -30.03 6.39 13.27
N ASN A 370 -31.28 6.78 12.99
CA ASN A 370 -32.31 6.98 14.02
C ASN A 370 -33.34 5.84 14.12
N ASN A 371 -33.62 5.12 13.04
CA ASN A 371 -34.65 4.09 12.99
C ASN A 371 -34.16 2.82 12.29
N LEU A 372 -33.73 1.85 13.09
CA LEU A 372 -33.13 0.60 12.60
C LEU A 372 -34.13 -0.31 11.87
N ASP A 373 -35.41 -0.23 12.21
CA ASP A 373 -36.46 -1.04 11.58
C ASP A 373 -36.74 -0.56 10.16
N VAL A 374 -36.96 0.74 9.99
CA VAL A 374 -37.16 1.33 8.66
C VAL A 374 -35.89 1.21 7.82
N ALA A 375 -34.71 1.37 8.43
CA ALA A 375 -33.43 1.17 7.77
C ALA A 375 -33.28 -0.25 7.20
N ALA A 376 -33.71 -1.28 7.95
CA ALA A 376 -33.66 -2.65 7.45
C ALA A 376 -34.58 -2.85 6.23
N HIS A 377 -35.78 -2.27 6.21
CA HIS A 377 -36.67 -2.35 5.05
C HIS A 377 -36.07 -1.66 3.82
N ILE A 378 -35.51 -0.46 3.99
CA ILE A 378 -34.83 0.27 2.90
C ILE A 378 -33.60 -0.51 2.41
N ALA A 379 -32.84 -1.13 3.32
CA ALA A 379 -31.68 -1.93 2.97
C ALA A 379 -32.06 -3.18 2.15
N VAL A 380 -33.17 -3.85 2.47
CA VAL A 380 -33.68 -4.97 1.66
C VAL A 380 -34.21 -4.46 0.32
N PHE A 381 -35.00 -3.37 0.32
CA PHE A 381 -35.58 -2.80 -0.90
C PHE A 381 -34.51 -2.38 -1.93
N LEU A 382 -33.43 -1.74 -1.48
CA LEU A 382 -32.33 -1.31 -2.35
C LEU A 382 -31.25 -2.39 -2.55
N ASP A 383 -31.40 -3.57 -1.95
CA ASP A 383 -30.39 -4.64 -1.93
C ASP A 383 -29.00 -4.14 -1.48
N LEU A 384 -28.92 -3.48 -0.31
CA LEU A 384 -27.69 -2.90 0.22
C LEU A 384 -26.77 -3.95 0.86
N GLY A 385 -25.47 -3.86 0.55
CA GLY A 385 -24.43 -4.67 1.17
C GLY A 385 -23.91 -4.08 2.49
N ASP A 386 -23.16 -4.89 3.24
CA ASP A 386 -22.66 -4.53 4.58
C ASP A 386 -21.88 -3.19 4.60
N LYS A 387 -21.01 -2.96 3.60
CA LYS A 387 -20.23 -1.71 3.47
C LYS A 387 -21.09 -0.47 3.17
N GLU A 388 -22.19 -0.64 2.43
CA GLU A 388 -23.11 0.44 2.10
C GLU A 388 -23.97 0.82 3.30
N ILE A 389 -24.40 -0.18 4.08
CA ILE A 389 -25.10 0.02 5.35
C ILE A 389 -24.17 0.73 6.34
N GLU A 390 -22.92 0.29 6.47
CA GLU A 390 -21.90 0.95 7.31
C GLU A 390 -21.71 2.42 6.93
N PHE A 391 -21.66 2.73 5.62
CA PHE A 391 -21.56 4.10 5.13
C PHE A 391 -22.77 4.98 5.51
N LEU A 392 -23.98 4.41 5.49
CA LEU A 392 -25.21 5.12 5.86
C LEU A 392 -25.40 5.27 7.38
N THR A 393 -24.97 4.29 8.18
CA THR A 393 -25.11 4.34 9.65
C THR A 393 -23.98 5.12 10.33
N GLY A 394 -22.76 5.08 9.78
CA GLY A 394 -21.55 5.61 10.41
C GLY A 394 -21.11 4.84 11.66
N ASP A 395 -21.72 3.68 11.94
CA ASP A 395 -21.50 2.88 13.15
C ASP A 395 -21.62 1.39 12.85
N LYS A 396 -20.56 0.64 13.18
CA LYS A 396 -20.43 -0.81 12.97
C LYS A 396 -21.38 -1.64 13.83
N GLU A 397 -21.74 -1.17 15.02
CA GLU A 397 -22.66 -1.91 15.90
C GLU A 397 -24.08 -1.94 15.35
N LYS A 398 -24.50 -0.85 14.70
CA LYS A 398 -25.82 -0.74 14.06
C LYS A 398 -25.95 -1.65 12.85
N VAL A 399 -24.86 -1.92 12.12
CA VAL A 399 -24.84 -2.81 10.94
C VAL A 399 -25.32 -4.22 11.31
N ALA A 400 -24.79 -4.80 12.40
CA ALA A 400 -25.17 -6.14 12.84
C ALA A 400 -26.67 -6.23 13.20
N LYS A 401 -27.21 -5.20 13.86
CA LYS A 401 -28.62 -5.12 14.23
C LYS A 401 -29.53 -5.00 13.00
N ILE A 402 -29.15 -4.17 12.03
CA ILE A 402 -29.87 -4.02 10.76
C ILE A 402 -29.86 -5.34 9.98
N LYS A 403 -28.70 -6.02 9.91
CA LYS A 403 -28.57 -7.31 9.22
C LYS A 403 -29.46 -8.40 9.83
N GLY A 404 -29.53 -8.46 11.17
CA GLY A 404 -30.44 -9.37 11.87
C GLY A 404 -31.92 -9.12 11.49
N LYS A 405 -32.32 -7.85 11.39
CA LYS A 405 -33.67 -7.46 10.93
C LYS A 405 -33.88 -7.71 9.43
N MET A 406 -32.85 -7.53 8.58
CA MET A 406 -32.94 -7.86 7.16
C MET A 406 -33.21 -9.34 6.93
N LEU A 407 -32.58 -10.24 7.70
CA LEU A 407 -32.77 -11.69 7.58
C LEU A 407 -34.21 -12.10 7.91
N SER A 408 -34.82 -11.50 8.93
CA SER A 408 -36.23 -11.78 9.26
C SER A 408 -37.18 -11.26 8.18
N ILE A 409 -36.87 -10.12 7.56
CA ILE A 409 -37.64 -9.57 6.44
C ILE A 409 -37.53 -10.46 5.19
N HIS A 410 -36.32 -10.90 4.82
CA HIS A 410 -36.11 -11.81 3.69
C HIS A 410 -36.86 -13.14 3.87
N ARG A 411 -36.88 -13.67 5.10
CA ARG A 411 -37.63 -14.89 5.42
C ARG A 411 -39.13 -14.70 5.17
N LYS A 412 -39.71 -13.61 5.69
CA LYS A 412 -41.12 -13.27 5.47
C LYS A 412 -41.43 -13.09 3.98
N LEU A 413 -40.59 -12.36 3.24
CA LEU A 413 -40.76 -12.18 1.80
C LEU A 413 -40.73 -13.50 1.03
N LYS A 414 -39.88 -14.45 1.43
CA LYS A 414 -39.82 -15.78 0.81
C LYS A 414 -41.08 -16.60 1.11
N GLU A 415 -41.57 -16.57 2.34
CA GLU A 415 -42.83 -17.20 2.74
C GLU A 415 -44.00 -16.63 1.93
N THR A 416 -44.15 -15.31 1.88
CA THR A 416 -45.22 -14.63 1.11
C THR A 416 -45.11 -14.83 -0.40
N LYS A 417 -43.89 -14.87 -0.96
CA LYS A 417 -43.71 -15.14 -2.40
C LYS A 417 -44.13 -16.56 -2.76
N THR A 418 -43.84 -17.53 -1.88
CA THR A 418 -44.29 -18.93 -2.06
C THR A 418 -45.81 -19.01 -1.99
N GLU A 419 -46.45 -18.31 -1.05
CA GLU A 419 -47.92 -18.23 -0.94
C GLU A 419 -48.56 -17.58 -2.18
N LEU A 420 -47.94 -16.52 -2.73
CA LEU A 420 -48.43 -15.86 -3.94
C LEU A 420 -48.24 -16.71 -5.19
N GLU A 421 -47.14 -17.46 -5.31
CA GLU A 421 -46.91 -18.39 -6.43
C GLU A 421 -47.94 -19.53 -6.42
N VAL A 422 -48.22 -20.10 -5.25
CA VAL A 422 -49.29 -21.10 -5.07
C VAL A 422 -50.64 -20.52 -5.46
N ARG A 423 -50.95 -19.29 -5.04
CA ARG A 423 -52.23 -18.64 -5.36
C ARG A 423 -52.37 -18.28 -6.85
N ILE A 424 -51.26 -17.97 -7.53
CA ILE A 424 -51.26 -17.75 -8.99
C ILE A 424 -51.48 -19.08 -9.74
N GLU A 425 -50.95 -20.19 -9.23
CA GLU A 425 -51.24 -21.53 -9.78
C GLU A 425 -52.68 -21.95 -9.55
N GLU A 426 -53.26 -21.67 -8.38
CA GLU A 426 -54.69 -21.89 -8.09
C GLU A 426 -55.58 -21.07 -9.03
N ILE A 427 -55.33 -19.78 -9.20
CA ILE A 427 -56.10 -18.92 -10.13
C ILE A 427 -55.96 -19.40 -11.58
N LYS A 428 -54.79 -19.90 -11.97
CA LYS A 428 -54.58 -20.50 -13.31
C LYS A 428 -55.33 -21.82 -13.47
N ALA A 429 -55.47 -22.61 -12.42
CA ALA A 429 -56.27 -23.83 -12.46
C ALA A 429 -57.77 -23.51 -12.51
N GLU A 430 -58.24 -22.53 -11.75
CA GLU A 430 -59.64 -22.05 -11.78
C GLU A 430 -60.01 -21.44 -13.14
N THR A 431 -59.11 -20.69 -13.77
CA THR A 431 -59.36 -20.14 -15.13
C THR A 431 -59.36 -21.21 -16.22
N VAL A 432 -58.61 -22.31 -16.06
CA VAL A 432 -58.66 -23.46 -16.98
C VAL A 432 -59.94 -24.28 -16.78
N GLU A 433 -60.45 -24.38 -15.55
CA GLU A 433 -61.76 -24.99 -15.28
C GLU A 433 -62.92 -24.12 -15.79
N GLU A 434 -62.84 -22.78 -15.66
CA GLU A 434 -63.84 -21.87 -16.24
C GLU A 434 -63.81 -21.86 -17.78
N GLU A 435 -62.63 -21.95 -18.43
CA GLU A 435 -62.52 -22.09 -19.88
C GLU A 435 -63.06 -23.45 -20.38
N ALA A 436 -62.89 -24.54 -19.62
CA ALA A 436 -63.46 -25.85 -19.95
C ALA A 436 -64.98 -25.90 -19.81
N ILE A 437 -65.55 -25.21 -18.81
CA ILE A 437 -67.02 -25.07 -18.65
C ILE A 437 -67.59 -24.12 -19.72
N GLY A 438 -66.81 -23.12 -20.16
CA GLY A 438 -67.16 -22.24 -21.28
C GLY A 438 -67.21 -22.95 -22.63
N GLU A 439 -66.25 -23.83 -22.91
CA GLU A 439 -66.22 -24.64 -24.15
C GLU A 439 -67.36 -25.67 -24.20
N GLU A 440 -67.77 -26.27 -23.08
CA GLU A 440 -68.95 -27.16 -23.03
C GLU A 440 -70.26 -26.40 -23.27
N SER A 441 -70.36 -25.13 -22.84
CA SER A 441 -71.55 -24.29 -23.11
C SER A 441 -71.60 -23.71 -24.53
N GLU A 442 -70.45 -23.48 -25.16
CA GLU A 442 -70.38 -23.03 -26.56
C GLU A 442 -70.55 -24.17 -27.57
N GLU A 443 -70.34 -25.44 -27.18
CA GLU A 443 -70.67 -26.60 -28.03
C GLU A 443 -72.18 -26.91 -28.04
N GLU A 444 -72.92 -26.64 -26.94
CA GLU A 444 -74.40 -26.77 -26.92
C GLU A 444 -75.11 -25.64 -27.69
N GLU A 445 -74.59 -24.40 -27.70
CA GLU A 445 -75.18 -23.30 -28.50
C GLU A 445 -74.80 -23.37 -30.00
N LYS A 446 -73.69 -24.02 -30.37
CA LYS A 446 -73.29 -24.20 -31.79
C LYS A 446 -74.05 -25.32 -32.49
N GLU A 447 -74.70 -26.25 -31.80
CA GLU A 447 -75.58 -27.24 -32.44
C GLU A 447 -76.97 -26.68 -32.81
N GLU A 448 -77.44 -25.59 -32.18
CA GLU A 448 -78.72 -24.94 -32.54
C GLU A 448 -78.60 -23.86 -33.64
N GLU A 449 -77.45 -23.20 -33.83
CA GLU A 449 -77.29 -22.15 -34.86
C GLU A 449 -76.80 -22.64 -36.24
N ILE A 450 -76.46 -23.93 -36.40
CA ILE A 450 -75.98 -24.48 -37.70
C ILE A 450 -77.13 -24.83 -38.67
N GLU A 451 -78.40 -24.81 -38.25
CA GLU A 451 -79.55 -25.02 -39.17
C GLU A 451 -80.03 -23.76 -39.94
N GLU A 452 -79.67 -22.53 -39.56
CA GLU A 452 -80.27 -21.32 -40.17
C GLU A 452 -79.34 -20.45 -41.06
N ALA A 453 -78.03 -20.70 -41.15
CA ALA A 453 -77.11 -19.83 -41.90
C ALA A 453 -76.50 -20.49 -43.16
N LYS A 454 -77.35 -21.01 -44.06
CA LYS A 454 -76.99 -21.23 -45.48
C LYS A 454 -77.80 -20.29 -46.37
N GLU A 455 -77.48 -19.00 -46.35
CA GLU A 455 -77.65 -18.16 -47.55
C GLU A 455 -76.88 -16.83 -47.45
N LYS A 456 -76.13 -16.56 -48.52
CA LYS A 456 -75.62 -15.26 -49.02
C LYS A 456 -74.20 -14.83 -48.63
N GLU A 457 -73.35 -15.17 -49.58
CA GLU A 457 -72.01 -14.66 -49.89
C GLU A 457 -72.08 -13.25 -50.54
N GLN A 458 -71.17 -12.33 -50.14
CA GLN A 458 -70.24 -11.52 -50.99
C GLN A 458 -69.89 -10.11 -50.45
N PRO A 459 -68.69 -9.56 -50.80
CA PRO A 459 -67.82 -8.87 -49.85
C PRO A 459 -67.53 -7.38 -50.18
N ALA A 460 -67.01 -6.61 -49.21
CA ALA A 460 -66.38 -5.31 -49.48
C ALA A 460 -65.29 -4.90 -48.46
N LYS A 461 -64.05 -4.93 -48.98
CA LYS A 461 -62.94 -3.96 -48.93
C LYS A 461 -62.29 -3.48 -47.60
N GLU A 462 -60.96 -3.65 -47.66
CA GLU A 462 -59.83 -3.15 -46.87
C GLU A 462 -59.88 -1.69 -46.42
N GLU A 463 -59.47 -1.44 -45.18
CA GLU A 463 -58.55 -0.34 -44.83
C GLU A 463 -57.49 -0.85 -43.82
N LYS A 464 -56.22 -0.61 -44.15
CA LYS A 464 -55.03 -1.06 -43.39
C LYS A 464 -54.50 0.10 -42.53
N GLU A 465 -54.62 -0.02 -41.21
CA GLU A 465 -53.82 0.80 -40.27
C GLU A 465 -52.48 0.13 -39.96
N LYS A 466 -51.40 0.91 -40.12
CA LYS A 466 -50.00 0.51 -39.91
C LYS A 466 -49.67 0.47 -38.41
N LYS A 467 -49.36 -0.72 -37.87
CA LYS A 467 -48.59 -0.85 -36.61
C LYS A 467 -47.10 -0.77 -36.89
N VAL A 468 -46.43 0.22 -36.29
CA VAL A 468 -44.98 0.38 -36.25
C VAL A 468 -44.39 -0.75 -35.39
N LYS A 469 -43.57 -1.63 -35.99
CA LYS A 469 -42.79 -2.65 -35.26
C LYS A 469 -41.56 -2.01 -34.62
N GLN A 470 -41.40 -2.21 -33.32
CA GLN A 470 -40.22 -1.87 -32.54
C GLN A 470 -39.07 -2.82 -32.95
N VAL A 471 -38.02 -2.29 -33.58
CA VAL A 471 -36.86 -3.07 -34.04
C VAL A 471 -35.92 -3.27 -32.85
N THR A 472 -35.55 -4.52 -32.54
CA THR A 472 -34.65 -4.83 -31.43
C THR A 472 -33.18 -4.76 -31.90
N LEU A 473 -32.27 -4.51 -30.96
CA LEU A 473 -30.81 -4.40 -31.19
C LEU A 473 -30.20 -5.64 -31.89
N PHE A 474 -30.89 -6.79 -31.80
CA PHE A 474 -30.53 -8.03 -32.48
C PHE A 474 -30.70 -8.00 -34.01
N ASP A 475 -31.66 -7.22 -34.54
CA ASP A 475 -31.83 -7.05 -36.00
C ASP A 475 -30.73 -6.18 -36.62
N PHE A 476 -30.13 -5.26 -35.84
CA PHE A 476 -29.06 -4.38 -36.31
C PHE A 476 -27.72 -5.12 -36.48
N MET A 477 -27.41 -6.08 -35.61
CA MET A 477 -26.16 -6.85 -35.68
C MET A 477 -26.15 -7.90 -36.81
N LYS A 478 -27.32 -8.36 -37.25
CA LYS A 478 -27.43 -9.37 -38.33
C LYS A 478 -27.18 -8.79 -39.73
N ASN A 479 -27.34 -7.48 -39.91
CA ASN A 479 -27.16 -6.80 -41.20
C ASN A 479 -25.73 -6.29 -41.47
N ASN A 480 -24.85 -6.24 -40.47
CA ASN A 480 -23.47 -5.74 -40.64
C ASN A 480 -22.40 -6.83 -40.83
N SER A 481 -22.80 -8.11 -40.94
CA SER A 481 -21.90 -9.23 -41.24
C SER A 481 -21.85 -9.60 -42.73
N ARG A 482 -22.42 -8.77 -43.62
CA ARG A 482 -22.27 -8.87 -45.09
C ARG A 482 -21.69 -7.59 -45.66
N LYS A 483 -20.46 -7.25 -45.26
CA LYS A 483 -19.51 -6.40 -45.99
C LYS A 483 -18.14 -6.55 -45.32
N ALA A 484 -17.50 -7.68 -45.61
CA ALA A 484 -16.06 -7.87 -45.58
C ALA A 484 -15.65 -8.34 -46.97
#